data_AF-A0A382UNY1-F1
#
_entry.id   AF-A0A382UNY1-F1
#
_cell.length_a   1.000
_cell.length_b   1.000
_cell.length_c   1.000
_cell.angle_alpha   90.00
_cell.angle_beta   90.00
_cell.angle_gamma   90.00
#
_symmetry.space_group_name_H-M   'P 1'
#
loop_
_entity.id
_entity.type
_entity.pdbx_description
1 polymer ?
#
loop_
_entity_poly.entity_id
_entity_poly.type
_entity_poly.pdbx_seq_one_letter_code
_entity_poly.pdbx_strand_id
1 'polypeptide(L)' 'MAKKSNYIAGLDIGTTKICCIIGEVFDDAKIDIIGLGQYPSRGLRKGVVINIDSTVESIKSAVEEAELMA' A
#
# COMPACT_ATOMS: atom_id res chain seq x y z
N MET A 1 25.26 -14.82 7.47
CA MET A 1 24.66 -13.46 7.47
C MET A 1 23.28 -13.60 6.85
N ALA A 2 22.21 -13.16 7.55
CA ALA A 2 20.86 -13.17 6.98
C ALA A 2 20.83 -12.19 5.80
N LYS A 3 20.38 -12.65 4.63
CA LYS A 3 20.21 -11.80 3.46
C LYS A 3 19.14 -10.77 3.81
N LYS A 4 19.47 -9.48 3.70
CA LYS A 4 18.50 -8.41 3.93
C LYS A 4 17.54 -8.42 2.74
N SER A 5 16.33 -8.97 2.93
CA SER A 5 15.29 -8.91 1.91
C SER A 5 15.02 -7.46 1.55
N ASN A 6 14.98 -7.18 0.25
CA ASN A 6 14.80 -5.83 -0.27
C ASN A 6 13.34 -5.66 -0.66
N TYR A 7 12.55 -5.03 0.21
CA TYR A 7 11.14 -4.81 -0.06
C TYR A 7 10.90 -3.46 -0.73
N ILE A 8 9.93 -3.44 -1.64
CA ILE A 8 9.37 -2.22 -2.22
C ILE A 8 7.86 -2.20 -1.94
N ALA A 9 7.31 -1.00 -1.74
CA ALA A 9 5.88 -0.82 -1.59
C ALA A 9 5.37 0.22 -2.61
N GLY A 10 4.24 -0.10 -3.23
CA GLY A 10 3.46 0.83 -4.05
C GLY A 10 2.20 1.23 -3.31
N LEU A 11 1.91 2.53 -3.23
CA LEU A 11 0.68 3.06 -2.67
C LEU A 11 -0.04 3.91 -3.73
N ASP A 12 -1.23 3.48 -4.11
CA ASP A 12 -2.13 4.23 -4.99
C ASP A 12 -3.27 4.83 -4.17
N ILE A 13 -3.40 6.16 -4.19
CA ILE A 13 -4.39 6.91 -3.42
C ILE A 13 -5.47 7.43 -4.36
N GLY A 14 -6.42 6.56 -4.67
CA GLY A 14 -7.58 6.90 -5.47
C GLY A 14 -8.67 7.63 -4.69
N THR A 15 -9.53 8.36 -5.41
CA THR A 15 -10.75 8.95 -4.83
C THR A 15 -11.77 7.87 -4.43
N THR A 16 -11.74 6.70 -5.08
CA THR A 16 -12.67 5.59 -4.79
C THR A 16 -12.09 4.62 -3.77
N LYS A 17 -10.81 4.26 -3.93
CA LYS A 17 -10.11 3.29 -3.09
C LYS A 17 -8.65 3.65 -2.98
N ILE A 18 -8.03 3.23 -1.90
CA ILE A 18 -6.59 3.19 -1.74
C ILE A 18 -6.13 1.75 -1.91
N CYS A 19 -5.02 1.52 -2.59
CA CYS A 19 -4.40 0.22 -2.77
C CYS A 19 -2.94 0.27 -2.35
N CYS A 20 -2.50 -0.72 -1.58
CA CYS A 20 -1.10 -0.96 -1.22
C CYS A 20 -0.66 -2.30 -1.80
N ILE A 21 0.54 -2.34 -2.38
CA ILE A 21 1.16 -3.56 -2.90
C ILE A 21 2.58 -3.62 -2.34
N ILE A 22 2.97 -4.77 -1.79
CA ILE A 22 4.31 -5.04 -1.29
C ILE A 22 4.96 -6.08 -2.20
N GLY A 23 6.17 -5.79 -2.65
CA GLY A 23 6.97 -6.72 -3.44
C GLY A 23 8.34 -6.97 -2.81
N GLU A 24 8.83 -8.20 -2.91
CA GLU A 24 10.21 -8.56 -2.60
C GLU A 24 11.05 -8.52 -3.88
N VAL A 25 12.17 -7.78 -3.83
CA VAL A 25 13.10 -7.61 -4.95
C VAL A 25 14.26 -8.58 -4.80
N PHE A 26 14.48 -9.40 -5.82
CA PHE A 26 15.60 -10.34 -5.90
C PHE A 26 16.80 -9.74 -6.63
N ASP A 27 17.97 -10.39 -6.49
CA ASP A 27 19.24 -9.91 -7.07
C ASP A 27 19.21 -9.87 -8.62
N ASP A 28 18.32 -10.64 -9.26
CA ASP A 28 18.12 -10.66 -10.71
C ASP A 28 17.11 -9.60 -11.19
N ALA A 29 16.78 -8.63 -10.32
CA ALA A 29 15.80 -7.57 -10.54
C ALA A 29 14.36 -8.05 -10.77
N LYS A 30 14.05 -9.33 -10.49
CA LYS A 30 12.67 -9.78 -10.39
C LYS A 30 12.01 -9.27 -9.12
N ILE A 31 10.71 -9.09 -9.20
CA ILE A 31 9.86 -8.64 -8.10
C ILE A 31 8.74 -9.66 -7.96
N ASP A 32 8.65 -10.30 -6.80
CA ASP A 32 7.47 -11.09 -6.43
C ASP A 32 6.54 -10.24 -5.59
N ILE A 33 5.25 -10.23 -5.95
CA ILE A 33 4.24 -9.57 -5.14
C ILE A 33 3.87 -10.49 -3.98
N ILE A 34 4.19 -10.03 -2.78
CA ILE A 34 4.00 -10.80 -1.54
C ILE A 34 2.83 -10.26 -0.70
N GLY A 35 2.47 -8.98 -0.87
CA GLY A 35 1.36 -8.38 -0.13
C GLY A 35 0.48 -7.50 -1.02
N LEU A 36 -0.82 -7.52 -0.76
CA LEU A 36 -1.80 -6.63 -1.38
C LEU A 36 -2.85 -6.24 -0.35
N GLY A 37 -3.17 -4.95 -0.27
CA GLY A 37 -4.22 -4.43 0.58
C GLY A 37 -4.99 -3.32 -0.12
N GLN A 38 -6.27 -3.19 0.19
CA GLN A 38 -7.12 -2.16 -0.39
C GLN A 38 -8.19 -1.71 0.58
N TYR A 39 -8.49 -0.42 0.58
CA TYR A 39 -9.50 0.13 1.45
C TYR A 39 -10.31 1.24 0.78
N PRO A 40 -11.64 1.34 1.03
CA PRO A 40 -12.44 2.45 0.52
C PRO A 40 -11.88 3.81 0.95
N SER A 41 -11.73 4.73 0.00
CA SER A 41 -11.21 6.07 0.28
C SER A 41 -12.32 6.96 0.84
N ARG A 42 -12.11 7.53 2.03
CA ARG A 42 -13.12 8.35 2.73
C ARG A 42 -12.73 9.82 2.88
N GLY A 43 -11.46 10.15 2.67
CA GLY A 43 -10.94 11.51 2.83
C GLY A 43 -10.68 12.28 1.53
N LEU A 44 -10.88 11.64 0.37
CA LEU A 44 -10.67 12.26 -0.94
C LEU A 44 -11.98 12.54 -1.69
N ARG A 45 -12.01 13.66 -2.43
CA ARG A 45 -13.08 13.98 -3.38
C ARG A 45 -12.50 14.70 -4.59
N LYS A 46 -12.75 14.18 -5.80
CA LYS A 46 -12.24 14.72 -7.07
C LYS A 46 -10.71 14.95 -7.04
N GLY A 47 -9.96 14.02 -6.46
CA GLY A 47 -8.50 14.11 -6.33
C GLY A 47 -7.99 15.08 -5.25
N VAL A 48 -8.88 15.70 -4.47
CA VAL A 48 -8.51 16.63 -3.39
C VAL A 48 -8.78 15.98 -2.04
N VAL A 49 -7.85 16.13 -1.10
CA VAL A 49 -8.04 15.73 0.29
C VAL A 49 -9.00 16.73 0.95
N ILE A 50 -10.19 16.24 1.32
CA ILE A 50 -11.23 17.02 2.01
C ILE A 50 -11.32 16.71 3.51
N ASN A 51 -10.77 15.57 3.93
CA ASN A 51 -10.61 15.19 5.33
C ASN A 51 -9.30 14.41 5.49
N ILE A 52 -8.35 14.97 6.24
CA ILE A 52 -7.02 14.37 6.40
C ILE A 52 -7.04 13.16 7.31
N ASP A 53 -7.80 13.19 8.40
CA ASP A 53 -7.86 12.09 9.37
C ASP A 53 -8.45 10.83 8.72
N SER A 54 -9.55 10.98 7.98
CA SER A 54 -10.14 9.88 7.21
C SER A 54 -9.23 9.39 6.08
N THR A 55 -8.43 10.27 5.47
CA THR A 55 -7.41 9.85 4.49
C THR A 55 -6.34 8.98 5.15
N VAL A 56 -5.84 9.41 6.31
CA VAL A 56 -4.82 8.68 7.07
C VAL A 56 -5.35 7.31 7.50
N GLU A 57 -6.57 7.24 8.03
CA GLU A 57 -7.21 5.97 8.39
C GLU A 57 -7.35 5.03 7.18
N SER A 58 -7.88 5.52 6.05
CA SER A 58 -8.02 4.69 4.85
C SER A 58 -6.67 4.19 4.32
N ILE A 59 -5.60 5.00 4.40
CA ILE A 59 -4.25 4.57 4.00
C ILE A 59 -3.75 3.49 4.95
N LYS A 60 -3.84 3.70 6.26
CA LYS A 60 -3.40 2.73 7.27
C LYS A 60 -4.08 1.39 7.08
N SER A 61 -5.40 1.36 6.90
CA SER A 61 -6.12 0.10 6.69
C SER A 61 -5.67 -0.65 5.43
N ALA A 62 -5.37 0.05 4.33
CA ALA A 62 -4.86 -0.59 3.12
C ALA A 62 -3.43 -1.12 3.31
N VAL A 63 -2.58 -0.43 4.06
CA VAL A 63 -1.21 -0.87 4.38
C VAL A 63 -1.24 -2.06 5.33
N GLU A 64 -2.03 -2.00 6.40
CA GLU A 64 -2.19 -3.10 7.37
C GLU A 64 -2.66 -4.39 6.68
N GLU A 65 -3.63 -4.30 5.75
CA GLU A 65 -4.06 -5.46 4.97
C GLU A 65 -2.93 -6.03 4.10
N ALA A 66 -2.13 -5.18 3.46
CA ALA A 66 -1.01 -5.63 2.65
C ALA A 66 0.09 -6.30 3.50
N GLU A 67 0.38 -5.76 4.68
CA GLU A 67 1.36 -6.28 5.63
C GLU A 67 0.94 -7.63 6.22
N LEU A 68 -0.36 -7.89 6.41
CA LEU A 68 -0.86 -9.17 6.92
C LEU A 68 -0.67 -10.34 5.94
N MET A 69 -0.50 -10.04 4.64
CA MET A 69 -0.34 -11.03 3.59
C MET A 69 1.12 -11.28 3.19
N ALA A 70 2.01 -10.31 3.48
CA ALA A 70 3.42 -10.27 3.08
C ALA A 70 4.35 -11.12 3.96
#